data_AF-A0A9P8YB97-F1
#
_entry.id   AF-A0A9P8YB97-F1
#
_cell.length_a   1.000
_cell.length_b   1.000
_cell.length_c   1.000
_cell.angle_alpha   90.00
_cell.angle_beta   90.00
_cell.angle_gamma   90.00
#
_symmetry.space_group_name_H-M   'P 1'
#
loop_
_entity.id
_entity.type
_entity.pdbx_description
1 polymer ?
#
loop_
_entity_poly.entity_id
_entity_poly.type
_entity_poly.pdbx_seq_one_letter_code
_entity_poly.pdbx_strand_id
1 'polypeptide(L)'
;MDSNSSAFDGRYLKPIEQSIKQHFEEIKAINDTIFRNPELAWNENIAHDVICDHFDALGSDFTVYRHAYGLKTAFVVEARHDASDHGATVSNGVVGFPVPKEPERTVSEPDFVAPPPIPKNGRLVIFNAEYDALPVTSKLPRTTRPGVSASHACGHNLITSSSVAAFTSCWEALKHKNREEAYLDHRVPRATMFVRLLGTPAEESGGGKIKLLRAGAYEGASACLMAHPGPLAWTDTSLRALALTSSLASQRLIVNFDGQASHMAFHQPTSTGTTDGAIHSNRKNALDALVIAYVSISALARELKPPARVFGFIRSGGTAANVVPDRTRAEYSIRAKTIQELVALRKEVTRRLKAGGAEAGCTTHVIDSRATYWNLISNEPLCQAFSSHMSNFGISTAYTLPEITDNPVAATDQGNVSHHCPAMQAAFFIDSRGAFNHQPEFAACAGTDDAFARAMDCAKGLAAVGVDVLTNDVLHGAVRSSFEESLRISGSEADQEADSDHEGTGMSATALGEEHSAGPRAETMTGAAEGISSTSATGGLKDMAETLETKSASFTLEGLANLSGKTREGVIASLMGVAAPPSDTLTR
;
A
#
# COMPACT_ATOMS: atom_id res chain seq x y z
N MET A 1 -8.21 38.41 -10.50
CA MET A 1 -7.82 39.23 -9.33
C MET A 1 -7.38 38.24 -8.26
N ASP A 2 -6.08 38.07 -8.16
CA ASP A 2 -5.39 37.12 -7.29
C ASP A 2 -5.62 37.45 -5.82
N SER A 3 -6.07 36.48 -5.04
CA SER A 3 -6.10 36.56 -3.57
C SER A 3 -6.08 35.16 -2.96
N ASN A 4 -4.94 34.45 -3.07
CA ASN A 4 -4.58 33.38 -2.12
C ASN A 4 -3.10 32.93 -2.21
N SER A 5 -2.15 33.82 -2.49
CA SER A 5 -0.75 33.50 -2.19
C SER A 5 -0.51 33.75 -0.69
N SER A 6 -0.73 32.71 0.13
CA SER A 6 -0.11 32.72 1.46
C SER A 6 1.39 32.80 1.24
N ALA A 7 1.98 33.95 1.55
CA ALA A 7 3.36 34.27 1.23
C ALA A 7 4.30 33.19 1.78
N PHE A 8 4.83 32.40 0.86
CA PHE A 8 5.89 31.43 1.07
C PHE A 8 7.07 32.07 1.80
N ASP A 9 7.57 31.39 2.83
CA ASP A 9 8.68 31.88 3.63
C ASP A 9 10.01 31.26 3.17
N GLY A 10 10.57 31.82 2.09
CA GLY A 10 11.79 31.31 1.46
C GLY A 10 13.06 31.41 2.32
N ARG A 11 12.97 31.94 3.55
CA ARG A 11 14.12 32.06 4.45
C ARG A 11 14.77 30.72 4.81
N TYR A 12 14.03 29.62 4.70
CA TYR A 12 14.50 28.29 5.06
C TYR A 12 15.16 27.52 3.91
N LEU A 13 15.00 27.95 2.65
CA LEU A 13 15.54 27.24 1.49
C LEU A 13 17.07 27.13 1.54
N LYS A 14 17.76 28.25 1.77
CA LYS A 14 19.24 28.27 1.86
C LYS A 14 19.77 27.43 3.04
N PRO A 15 19.23 27.56 4.28
CA PRO A 15 19.59 26.67 5.38
C PRO A 15 19.42 25.19 5.05
N ILE A 16 18.32 24.80 4.39
CA ILE A 16 18.07 23.41 4.00
C ILE A 16 19.14 22.93 3.00
N GLU A 17 19.43 23.69 1.94
CA GLU A 17 20.47 23.31 0.98
C GLU A 17 21.85 23.22 1.62
N GLN A 18 22.16 24.11 2.56
CA GLN A 18 23.43 24.12 3.26
C GLN A 18 23.55 22.90 4.19
N SER A 19 22.50 22.56 4.93
CA SER A 19 22.44 21.39 5.79
C SER A 19 22.65 20.09 4.99
N ILE A 20 21.94 19.92 3.86
CA ILE A 20 22.11 18.74 3.00
C ILE A 20 23.53 18.64 2.47
N LYS A 21 24.15 19.76 2.04
CA LYS A 21 25.55 19.76 1.59
C LYS A 21 26.52 19.42 2.71
N GLN A 22 26.27 19.91 3.92
CA GLN A 22 27.11 19.66 5.09
C GLN A 22 27.09 18.18 5.50
N HIS A 23 25.92 17.55 5.48
CA HIS A 23 25.74 16.16 5.90
C HIS A 23 25.81 15.13 4.75
N PHE A 24 26.12 15.56 3.53
CA PHE A 24 26.04 14.72 2.33
C PHE A 24 26.86 13.42 2.45
N GLU A 25 28.12 13.53 2.86
CA GLU A 25 29.04 12.38 2.97
C GLU A 25 28.65 11.41 4.09
N GLU A 26 28.14 11.93 5.20
CA GLU A 26 27.70 11.13 6.35
C GLU A 26 26.44 10.33 6.01
N ILE A 27 25.47 10.98 5.35
CA ILE A 27 24.25 10.33 4.87
C ILE A 27 24.58 9.34 3.75
N LYS A 28 25.57 9.64 2.89
CA LYS A 28 26.06 8.71 1.88
C LYS A 28 26.70 7.47 2.51
N ALA A 29 27.43 7.63 3.61
CA ALA A 29 27.99 6.50 4.34
C ALA A 29 26.90 5.59 4.96
N ILE A 30 25.82 6.17 5.49
CA ILE A 30 24.62 5.43 5.94
C ILE A 30 24.02 4.66 4.75
N ASN A 31 23.73 5.35 3.64
CA ASN A 31 23.19 4.76 2.43
C ASN A 31 24.02 3.56 1.95
N ASP A 32 25.33 3.75 1.82
CA ASP A 32 26.24 2.73 1.30
C ASP A 32 26.33 1.53 2.24
N THR A 33 26.25 1.76 3.56
CA THR A 33 26.23 0.69 4.56
C THR A 33 24.96 -0.14 4.44
N ILE A 34 23.79 0.50 4.37
CA ILE A 34 22.50 -0.17 4.18
C ILE A 34 22.49 -0.91 2.85
N PHE A 35 22.86 -0.23 1.76
CA PHE A 35 22.85 -0.79 0.41
C PHE A 35 23.74 -2.05 0.28
N ARG A 36 24.94 -2.03 0.87
CA ARG A 36 25.87 -3.16 0.82
C ARG A 36 25.47 -4.31 1.75
N ASN A 37 24.61 -4.07 2.74
CA ASN A 37 24.18 -5.07 3.71
C ASN A 37 22.65 -5.22 3.71
N PRO A 38 22.05 -5.69 2.59
CA PRO A 38 20.60 -5.80 2.49
C PRO A 38 20.06 -6.82 3.50
N GLU A 39 19.08 -6.40 4.30
CA GLU A 39 18.46 -7.20 5.35
C GLU A 39 16.95 -7.33 5.11
N LEU A 40 16.44 -8.56 5.17
CA LEU A 40 15.02 -8.82 4.94
C LEU A 40 14.16 -8.29 6.07
N ALA A 41 12.85 -8.14 5.79
CA ALA A 41 11.82 -7.82 6.76
C ALA A 41 12.05 -8.47 8.15
N TRP A 42 12.01 -7.65 9.20
CA TRP A 42 12.23 -7.99 10.62
C TRP A 42 13.67 -8.36 11.02
N ASN A 43 14.63 -8.27 10.10
CA ASN A 43 16.04 -8.60 10.34
C ASN A 43 16.99 -7.43 10.03
N GLU A 44 16.46 -6.22 9.94
CA GLU A 44 17.14 -4.98 9.55
C GLU A 44 18.01 -4.37 10.67
N ASN A 45 18.85 -5.20 11.30
CA ASN A 45 19.63 -4.81 12.47
C ASN A 45 20.77 -3.84 12.09
N ILE A 46 21.48 -4.07 10.97
CA ILE A 46 22.54 -3.18 10.51
C ILE A 46 21.98 -1.82 10.13
N ALA A 47 20.85 -1.80 9.41
CA ALA A 47 20.20 -0.54 9.05
C ALA A 47 19.72 0.24 10.28
N HIS A 48 19.11 -0.44 11.25
CA HIS A 48 18.73 0.14 12.53
C HIS A 48 19.94 0.74 13.26
N ASP A 49 21.00 -0.06 13.45
CA ASP A 49 22.14 0.32 14.27
C ASP A 49 22.94 1.46 13.64
N VAL A 50 23.21 1.42 12.32
CA VAL A 50 24.01 2.47 11.67
C VAL A 50 23.34 3.85 11.74
N ILE A 51 22.00 3.90 11.66
CA ILE A 51 21.25 5.16 11.76
C ILE A 51 21.25 5.65 13.21
N CYS A 52 20.94 4.77 14.16
CA CYS A 52 20.90 5.16 15.57
C CYS A 52 22.29 5.59 16.07
N ASP A 53 23.35 4.88 15.69
CA ASP A 53 24.74 5.18 16.04
C ASP A 53 25.15 6.57 15.49
N HIS A 54 24.72 6.91 14.27
CA HIS A 54 24.96 8.23 13.68
C HIS A 54 24.34 9.34 14.53
N PHE A 55 23.07 9.21 14.94
CA PHE A 55 22.40 10.25 15.73
C PHE A 55 22.86 10.29 17.20
N ASP A 56 23.22 9.15 17.80
CA ASP A 56 23.87 9.12 19.12
C ASP A 56 25.20 9.90 19.09
N ALA A 57 25.96 9.84 17.99
CA ALA A 57 27.21 10.58 17.82
C ALA A 57 27.02 12.10 17.62
N LEU A 58 25.88 12.54 17.06
CA LEU A 58 25.57 13.96 16.87
C LEU A 58 25.19 14.67 18.19
N GLY A 59 24.94 13.94 19.28
CA GLY A 59 24.85 14.48 20.63
C GLY A 59 23.50 15.12 20.99
N SER A 60 23.55 16.17 21.82
CA SER A 60 22.44 16.66 22.67
C SER A 60 21.20 17.21 21.94
N ASP A 61 21.27 17.40 20.63
CA ASP A 61 20.14 17.92 19.84
C ASP A 61 19.08 16.84 19.56
N PHE A 62 19.43 15.57 19.73
CA PHE A 62 18.59 14.43 19.39
C PHE A 62 18.42 13.50 20.58
N THR A 63 17.21 12.95 20.73
CA THR A 63 16.96 11.80 21.61
C THR A 63 16.68 10.57 20.75
N VAL A 64 17.51 9.54 20.90
CA VAL A 64 17.40 8.28 20.16
C VAL A 64 16.69 7.23 21.04
N TYR A 65 15.63 6.66 20.50
CA TYR A 65 14.89 5.55 21.09
C TYR A 65 15.08 4.33 20.18
N ARG A 66 16.00 3.44 20.57
CA ARG A 66 16.25 2.17 19.87
C ARG A 66 15.17 1.16 20.21
N HIS A 67 14.92 0.22 19.30
CA HIS A 67 13.93 -0.85 19.46
C HIS A 67 12.53 -0.30 19.83
N ALA A 68 12.17 0.82 19.21
CA ALA A 68 11.03 1.63 19.60
C ALA A 68 9.71 0.86 19.41
N TYR A 69 8.75 1.17 20.27
CA TYR A 69 7.38 0.65 20.21
C TYR A 69 7.29 -0.89 20.26
N GLY A 70 8.25 -1.55 20.91
CA GLY A 70 8.30 -3.01 21.05
C GLY A 70 8.71 -3.75 19.78
N LEU A 71 9.25 -3.05 18.77
CA LEU A 71 9.75 -3.66 17.54
C LEU A 71 11.27 -3.61 17.53
N LYS A 72 11.90 -4.79 17.45
CA LYS A 72 13.36 -4.95 17.50
C LYS A 72 14.10 -4.09 16.48
N THR A 73 13.59 -3.91 15.27
CA THR A 73 14.32 -3.16 14.23
C THR A 73 13.76 -1.76 14.01
N ALA A 74 12.76 -1.31 14.78
CA ALA A 74 12.28 0.07 14.70
C ALA A 74 13.05 1.01 15.62
N PHE A 75 13.06 2.30 15.29
CA PHE A 75 13.69 3.34 16.11
C PHE A 75 12.93 4.66 16.00
N VAL A 76 13.16 5.56 16.95
CA VAL A 76 12.81 6.97 16.84
C VAL A 76 14.03 7.84 17.09
N VAL A 77 14.24 8.84 16.25
CA VAL A 77 15.10 9.98 16.57
C VAL A 77 14.21 11.21 16.66
N GLU A 78 14.24 11.89 17.79
CA GLU A 78 13.41 13.07 18.03
C GLU A 78 14.26 14.30 18.34
N ALA A 79 13.92 15.41 17.68
CA ALA A 79 14.42 16.74 17.97
C ALA A 79 13.26 17.63 18.44
N ARG A 80 13.52 18.50 19.42
CA ARG A 80 12.50 19.30 20.11
C ARG A 80 12.94 20.76 20.23
N HIS A 81 12.04 21.67 19.86
CA HIS A 81 12.16 23.10 20.14
C HIS A 81 11.04 23.56 21.07
N ASP A 82 11.40 24.03 22.25
CA ASP A 82 10.45 24.57 23.23
C ASP A 82 9.95 25.96 22.85
N ALA A 83 8.65 26.19 23.00
CA ALA A 83 8.10 27.53 22.89
C ALA A 83 8.71 28.41 23.99
N SER A 84 9.17 29.62 23.66
CA SER A 84 9.70 30.54 24.66
C SER A 84 8.63 30.89 25.69
N ASP A 85 9.02 30.82 26.96
CA ASP A 85 8.17 31.00 28.13
C ASP A 85 7.79 32.48 28.30
N HIS A 86 6.87 32.97 27.47
CA HIS A 86 6.37 34.34 27.50
C HIS A 86 4.86 34.34 27.82
N GLY A 87 4.56 33.94 29.06
CA GLY A 87 3.38 34.32 29.85
C GLY A 87 2.10 34.58 29.06
N ALA A 88 1.49 33.53 28.49
CA ALA A 88 0.12 33.60 27.99
C ALA A 88 -0.69 32.43 28.54
N THR A 89 -1.62 32.73 29.44
CA THR A 89 -2.77 31.88 29.77
C THR A 89 -3.52 31.53 28.49
N VAL A 90 -3.53 30.25 28.11
CA VAL A 90 -4.24 29.77 26.92
C VAL A 90 -5.62 29.26 27.31
N SER A 91 -6.64 29.80 26.66
CA SER A 91 -8.03 29.35 26.69
C SER A 91 -8.16 27.93 26.14
N ASN A 92 -8.91 27.10 26.89
CA ASN A 92 -9.22 25.71 26.59
C ASN A 92 -9.79 25.50 25.18
N GLY A 93 -9.19 24.59 24.41
CA GLY A 93 -9.79 24.10 23.17
C GLY A 93 -8.84 23.37 22.24
N VAL A 94 -8.24 22.25 22.67
CA VAL A 94 -7.65 21.28 21.73
C VAL A 94 -8.00 19.86 22.21
N VAL A 95 -8.85 19.20 21.44
CA VAL A 95 -9.18 17.78 21.57
C VAL A 95 -8.29 17.05 20.55
N GLY A 96 -7.46 16.12 21.04
CA GLY A 96 -6.62 15.28 20.19
C GLY A 96 -7.47 14.44 19.23
N PHE A 97 -6.84 13.98 18.15
CA PHE A 97 -7.48 13.18 17.11
C PHE A 97 -8.17 11.94 17.72
N PRO A 98 -9.48 11.72 17.46
CA PRO A 98 -10.14 10.50 17.87
C PRO A 98 -9.64 9.36 16.98
N VAL A 99 -8.80 8.50 17.54
CA VAL A 99 -8.45 7.19 16.95
C VAL A 99 -9.60 6.23 17.29
N PRO A 100 -10.10 5.41 16.35
CA PRO A 100 -10.98 4.30 16.68
C PRO A 100 -10.31 3.40 17.74
N LYS A 101 -10.88 3.35 18.94
CA LYS A 101 -10.39 2.48 20.02
C LYS A 101 -10.78 1.03 19.71
N GLU A 102 -9.81 0.24 19.27
CA GLU A 102 -9.81 -1.22 19.42
C GLU A 102 -9.00 -1.61 20.68
N PRO A 103 -9.20 -2.81 21.26
CA PRO A 103 -9.25 -2.99 22.71
C PRO A 103 -7.95 -2.63 23.44
N GLU A 104 -8.14 -2.22 24.70
CA GLU A 104 -7.10 -1.73 25.60
C GLU A 104 -5.84 -2.60 25.62
N ARG A 105 -4.72 -1.85 25.60
CA ARG A 105 -3.34 -2.33 25.66
C ARG A 105 -3.12 -3.22 26.88
N THR A 106 -3.01 -4.53 26.66
CA THR A 106 -2.64 -5.51 27.69
C THR A 106 -1.21 -5.99 27.47
N VAL A 107 -0.24 -5.07 27.47
CA VAL A 107 1.16 -5.47 27.58
C VAL A 107 1.90 -4.47 28.46
N SER A 108 2.02 -4.80 29.75
CA SER A 108 3.07 -4.26 30.61
C SER A 108 4.35 -5.03 30.32
N GLU A 109 4.98 -4.76 29.18
CA GLU A 109 6.31 -5.30 28.89
C GLU A 109 7.37 -4.32 29.43
N PRO A 110 8.32 -4.79 30.25
CA PRO A 110 9.34 -3.94 30.88
C PRO A 110 10.31 -3.27 29.88
N ASP A 111 10.30 -3.67 28.61
CA ASP A 111 11.22 -3.18 27.56
C ASP A 111 10.54 -2.28 26.51
N PHE A 112 9.31 -1.81 26.76
CA PHE A 112 8.63 -0.90 25.83
C PHE A 112 9.27 0.49 25.84
N VAL A 113 10.04 0.80 24.80
CA VAL A 113 10.70 2.11 24.62
C VAL A 113 9.90 2.96 23.63
N ALA A 114 9.46 4.15 24.04
CA ALA A 114 8.82 5.14 23.17
C ALA A 114 9.05 6.57 23.68
N PRO A 115 9.04 7.59 22.80
CA PRO A 115 9.00 8.99 23.20
C PRO A 115 7.78 9.30 24.07
N PRO A 116 7.86 10.35 24.92
CA PRO A 116 6.69 10.83 25.66
C PRO A 116 5.59 11.33 24.70
N PRO A 117 4.32 11.31 25.12
CA PRO A 117 3.23 11.88 24.33
C PRO A 117 3.45 13.35 23.99
N ILE A 118 3.05 13.76 22.79
CA ILE A 118 3.13 15.15 22.36
C ILE A 118 2.15 16.01 23.18
N PRO A 119 2.57 17.16 23.74
CA PRO A 119 1.68 18.04 24.50
C PRO A 119 0.60 18.65 23.60
N LYS A 120 -0.51 19.10 24.19
CA LYS A 120 -1.66 19.65 23.44
C LYS A 120 -1.33 20.86 22.57
N ASN A 121 -0.34 21.66 22.97
CA ASN A 121 0.18 22.81 22.21
C ASN A 121 1.39 22.42 21.35
N GLY A 122 1.67 21.14 21.16
CA GLY A 122 2.77 20.64 20.36
C GLY A 122 2.40 20.46 18.89
N ARG A 123 3.37 20.61 17.99
CA ARG A 123 3.27 20.20 16.58
C ARG A 123 4.35 19.20 16.28
N LEU A 124 3.96 18.05 15.74
CA LEU A 124 4.87 16.97 15.38
C LEU A 124 4.86 16.74 13.87
N VAL A 125 6.04 16.77 13.25
CA VAL A 125 6.24 16.25 11.89
C VAL A 125 7.08 14.98 11.97
N ILE A 126 6.61 13.93 11.30
CA ILE A 126 7.29 12.62 11.23
C ILE A 126 7.82 12.41 9.82
N PHE A 127 9.08 11.97 9.70
CA PHE A 127 9.68 11.46 8.48
C PHE A 127 9.84 9.94 8.60
N ASN A 128 9.17 9.16 7.76
CA ASN A 128 9.27 7.69 7.80
C ASN A 128 10.46 7.19 6.99
N ALA A 129 11.36 6.42 7.61
CA ALA A 129 12.49 5.76 6.97
C ALA A 129 12.25 4.25 6.84
N GLU A 130 12.17 3.75 5.61
CA GLU A 130 12.11 2.32 5.30
C GLU A 130 13.48 1.80 4.88
N TYR A 131 13.85 0.60 5.30
CA TYR A 131 15.19 0.04 5.08
C TYR A 131 15.21 -1.50 4.97
N ASP A 132 14.07 -2.16 4.83
CA ASP A 132 14.05 -3.59 4.52
C ASP A 132 14.40 -3.87 3.06
N ALA A 133 14.92 -5.06 2.81
CA ALA A 133 15.30 -5.55 1.49
C ALA A 133 14.40 -6.71 1.05
N LEU A 134 14.47 -7.03 -0.24
CA LEU A 134 13.75 -8.13 -0.87
C LEU A 134 14.64 -9.35 -1.08
N PRO A 135 14.10 -10.58 -1.11
CA PRO A 135 14.83 -11.80 -1.46
C PRO A 135 15.07 -11.91 -2.99
N VAL A 136 15.59 -10.84 -3.59
CA VAL A 136 15.94 -10.75 -5.01
C VAL A 136 17.46 -10.77 -5.13
N THR A 137 18.00 -11.72 -5.90
CA THR A 137 19.44 -11.85 -6.13
C THR A 137 19.95 -10.66 -6.96
N SER A 138 20.77 -9.80 -6.34
CA SER A 138 21.50 -8.76 -7.09
C SER A 138 22.55 -9.37 -8.01
N LYS A 139 22.75 -8.77 -9.19
CA LYS A 139 23.86 -9.07 -10.11
C LYS A 139 25.16 -8.38 -9.71
N LEU A 140 25.15 -7.51 -8.69
CA LEU A 140 26.35 -6.87 -8.16
C LEU A 140 27.28 -7.92 -7.49
N PRO A 141 28.61 -7.69 -7.46
CA PRO A 141 29.54 -8.57 -6.77
C PRO A 141 29.07 -8.79 -5.34
N ARG A 142 28.93 -10.07 -4.94
CA ARG A 142 28.42 -10.50 -3.62
C ARG A 142 29.00 -9.64 -2.49
N THR A 143 28.16 -8.82 -1.87
CA THR A 143 28.48 -8.23 -0.57
C THR A 143 28.25 -9.30 0.50
N THR A 144 29.36 -9.95 0.85
CA THR A 144 29.78 -10.49 2.16
C THR A 144 28.94 -11.49 2.97
N ARG A 145 27.73 -11.91 2.59
CA ARG A 145 27.07 -13.07 3.25
C ARG A 145 26.90 -14.27 2.29
N PRO A 146 27.65 -15.37 2.49
CA PRO A 146 27.39 -16.62 1.76
C PRO A 146 25.94 -17.07 1.96
N GLY A 147 25.20 -17.26 0.87
CA GLY A 147 23.85 -17.83 0.90
C GLY A 147 22.67 -16.86 1.03
N VAL A 148 22.88 -15.54 1.13
CA VAL A 148 21.78 -14.56 1.16
C VAL A 148 21.64 -13.87 -0.21
N SER A 149 20.50 -14.06 -0.86
CA SER A 149 20.12 -13.40 -2.12
C SER A 149 19.18 -12.21 -1.86
N ALA A 150 19.59 -11.29 -0.98
CA ALA A 150 18.81 -10.09 -0.67
C ALA A 150 19.34 -8.86 -1.43
N SER A 151 18.47 -7.91 -1.75
CA SER A 151 18.85 -6.62 -2.32
C SER A 151 17.76 -5.56 -2.11
N HIS A 152 18.15 -4.28 -2.09
CA HIS A 152 17.21 -3.15 -2.08
C HIS A 152 16.62 -2.91 -3.47
N ALA A 153 15.96 -3.93 -4.03
CA ALA A 153 15.32 -3.87 -5.33
C ALA A 153 14.11 -2.93 -5.38
N CYS A 154 13.62 -2.45 -4.24
CA CYS A 154 12.62 -1.39 -4.14
C CYS A 154 13.24 0.00 -3.79
N GLY A 155 14.55 0.06 -3.54
CA GLY A 155 15.27 1.31 -3.27
C GLY A 155 15.14 1.84 -1.84
N HIS A 156 14.85 1.00 -0.85
CA HIS A 156 14.63 1.45 0.55
C HIS A 156 15.87 2.13 1.16
N ASN A 157 17.09 1.81 0.70
CA ASN A 157 18.28 2.58 1.06
C ASN A 157 18.13 4.09 0.73
N LEU A 158 17.47 4.43 -0.38
CA LEU A 158 17.21 5.81 -0.80
C LEU A 158 16.05 6.44 -0.04
N ILE A 159 15.02 5.67 0.35
CA ILE A 159 13.91 6.15 1.20
C ILE A 159 14.44 6.55 2.58
N THR A 160 15.28 5.70 3.17
CA THR A 160 15.97 6.03 4.41
C THR A 160 16.84 7.25 4.25
N SER A 161 17.65 7.32 3.19
CA SER A 161 18.55 8.46 2.96
C SER A 161 17.80 9.79 2.82
N SER A 162 16.73 9.82 2.02
CA SER A 162 15.92 11.02 1.85
C SER A 162 15.25 11.45 3.15
N SER A 163 14.81 10.50 3.97
CA SER A 163 14.15 10.77 5.25
C SER A 163 15.13 11.25 6.33
N VAL A 164 16.32 10.66 6.41
CA VAL A 164 17.41 11.12 7.29
C VAL A 164 17.82 12.55 6.91
N ALA A 165 18.04 12.82 5.62
CA ALA A 165 18.36 14.16 5.14
C ALA A 165 17.23 15.16 5.42
N ALA A 166 15.99 14.78 5.14
CA ALA A 166 14.84 15.66 5.35
C ALA A 166 14.64 16.00 6.84
N PHE A 167 14.77 15.01 7.71
CA PHE A 167 14.71 15.18 9.16
C PHE A 167 15.80 16.13 9.67
N THR A 168 17.07 15.85 9.34
CA THR A 168 18.21 16.65 9.79
C THR A 168 18.10 18.09 9.30
N SER A 169 17.82 18.28 8.01
CA SER A 169 17.74 19.63 7.42
C SER A 169 16.49 20.40 7.82
N CYS A 170 15.36 19.73 8.09
CA CYS A 170 14.20 20.37 8.71
C CYS A 170 14.57 20.92 10.08
N TRP A 171 15.21 20.11 10.92
CA TRP A 171 15.62 20.52 12.25
C TRP A 171 16.64 21.67 12.22
N GLU A 172 17.68 21.58 11.40
CA GLU A 172 18.68 22.63 11.28
C GLU A 172 18.13 23.95 10.72
N ALA A 173 17.20 23.88 9.77
CA ALA A 173 16.53 25.06 9.24
C ALA A 173 15.70 25.78 10.32
N LEU A 174 15.07 25.04 11.25
CA LEU A 174 14.39 25.61 12.41
C LEU A 174 15.38 26.28 13.37
N LYS A 175 16.55 25.66 13.61
CA LYS A 175 17.62 26.22 14.47
C LYS A 175 18.31 27.45 13.87
N HIS A 176 18.35 27.59 12.55
CA HIS A 176 19.01 28.70 11.86
C HIS A 176 18.42 30.07 12.22
N LYS A 177 17.26 30.12 12.89
CA LYS A 177 16.81 31.31 13.62
C LYS A 177 17.57 31.47 14.93
N ASN A 178 18.75 32.10 14.90
CA ASN A 178 19.33 32.82 16.05
C ASN A 178 20.66 33.52 15.72
N ARG A 179 20.61 34.75 15.19
CA ARG A 179 21.59 35.78 15.59
C ARG A 179 21.15 37.25 15.38
N GLU A 180 20.19 37.56 14.50
CA GLU A 180 19.83 38.98 14.26
C GLU A 180 18.32 39.36 14.32
N GLU A 181 17.34 38.44 14.26
CA GLU A 181 15.92 38.83 14.07
C GLU A 181 14.91 38.25 15.10
N ALA A 182 15.37 37.78 16.26
CA ALA A 182 14.54 36.99 17.18
C ALA A 182 13.48 37.75 18.00
N TYR A 183 13.13 39.02 17.72
CA TYR A 183 12.27 39.78 18.63
C TYR A 183 10.88 40.24 18.16
N LEU A 184 10.43 40.03 16.91
CA LEU A 184 9.12 40.57 16.48
C LEU A 184 8.30 39.74 15.48
N ASP A 185 8.71 38.53 15.09
CA ASP A 185 7.94 37.77 14.09
C ASP A 185 6.74 37.05 14.74
N HIS A 186 5.57 37.69 14.75
CA HIS A 186 4.28 37.11 15.13
C HIS A 186 3.88 35.87 14.31
N ARG A 187 4.70 35.44 13.35
CA ARG A 187 4.49 34.26 12.51
C ARG A 187 5.16 32.99 13.03
N VAL A 188 5.96 33.03 14.10
CA VAL A 188 6.47 31.81 14.74
C VAL A 188 5.44 31.29 15.74
N PRO A 189 4.93 30.06 15.58
CA PRO A 189 3.91 29.54 16.47
C PRO A 189 4.43 29.47 17.90
N ARG A 190 3.59 29.81 18.87
CA ARG A 190 3.86 29.62 20.32
C ARG A 190 3.78 28.15 20.75
N ALA A 191 3.93 27.23 19.80
CA ALA A 191 3.80 25.79 19.96
C ALA A 191 5.18 25.17 20.20
N THR A 192 5.24 24.12 21.01
CA THR A 192 6.44 23.28 21.08
C THR A 192 6.53 22.48 19.77
N MET A 193 7.66 22.56 19.07
CA MET A 193 7.84 21.89 17.78
C MET A 193 8.66 20.62 17.95
N PHE A 194 8.20 19.54 17.32
CA PHE A 194 8.85 18.25 17.32
C PHE A 194 9.10 17.81 15.87
N VAL A 195 10.34 17.43 15.60
CA VAL A 195 10.73 16.78 14.35
C VAL A 195 11.10 15.36 14.71
N ARG A 196 10.59 14.37 13.99
CA ARG A 196 10.80 12.96 14.30
C ARG A 196 11.20 12.17 13.06
N LEU A 197 12.31 11.45 13.13
CA LEU A 197 12.64 10.39 12.19
C LEU A 197 12.12 9.08 12.80
N LEU A 198 11.21 8.40 12.09
CA LEU A 198 10.66 7.13 12.52
C LEU A 198 11.19 6.02 11.61
N GLY A 199 11.96 5.10 12.18
CA GLY A 199 12.42 3.92 11.46
C GLY A 199 11.31 2.88 11.35
N THR A 200 10.87 2.59 10.13
CA THR A 200 9.73 1.71 9.84
C THR A 200 10.20 0.43 9.13
N PRO A 201 10.37 -0.69 9.86
CA PRO A 201 10.86 -1.94 9.27
C PRO A 201 9.80 -2.65 8.43
N ALA A 202 10.21 -3.65 7.67
CA ALA A 202 9.35 -4.68 7.08
C ALA A 202 8.17 -4.19 6.21
N GLU A 203 8.35 -3.13 5.40
CA GLU A 203 7.31 -2.65 4.49
C GLU A 203 6.93 -3.70 3.44
N GLU A 204 7.88 -4.50 2.93
CA GLU A 204 7.63 -5.35 1.76
C GLU A 204 6.71 -6.55 2.04
N SER A 205 6.69 -7.02 3.30
CA SER A 205 6.01 -8.25 3.67
C SER A 205 5.50 -8.31 5.10
N GLY A 206 5.88 -7.37 5.98
CA GLY A 206 5.53 -7.38 7.40
C GLY A 206 4.48 -6.36 7.83
N GLY A 207 4.39 -5.21 7.16
CA GLY A 207 3.52 -4.09 7.55
C GLY A 207 4.00 -3.44 8.84
N GLY A 208 5.28 -3.08 8.94
CA GLY A 208 5.85 -2.52 10.16
C GLY A 208 5.18 -1.23 10.60
N LYS A 209 4.77 -0.36 9.67
CA LYS A 209 4.02 0.85 10.05
C LYS A 209 2.70 0.54 10.70
N ILE A 210 2.03 -0.55 10.31
CA ILE A 210 0.77 -0.98 10.92
C ILE A 210 0.99 -1.39 12.38
N LYS A 211 2.11 -2.08 12.68
CA LYS A 211 2.47 -2.42 14.07
C LYS A 211 2.84 -1.18 14.88
N LEU A 212 3.65 -0.28 14.31
CA LEU A 212 4.02 1.00 14.94
C LEU A 212 2.79 1.86 15.23
N LEU A 213 1.85 1.92 14.28
CA LEU A 213 0.60 2.65 14.39
C LEU A 213 -0.27 2.11 15.53
N ARG A 214 -0.43 0.80 15.64
CA ARG A 214 -1.12 0.16 16.78
C ARG A 214 -0.44 0.43 18.12
N ALA A 215 0.86 0.68 18.10
CA ALA A 215 1.64 1.02 19.29
C ALA A 215 1.67 2.53 19.60
N GLY A 216 0.97 3.36 18.83
CA GLY A 216 0.85 4.80 19.07
C GLY A 216 1.95 5.66 18.45
N ALA A 217 2.76 5.13 17.53
CA ALA A 217 3.93 5.85 16.98
C ALA A 217 3.59 7.13 16.20
N TYR A 218 2.36 7.23 15.71
CA TYR A 218 1.85 8.35 14.91
C TYR A 218 0.89 9.25 15.71
N GLU A 219 0.68 8.99 17.00
CA GLU A 219 -0.22 9.81 17.83
C GLU A 219 0.25 11.27 17.90
N GLY A 220 -0.66 12.21 17.64
CA GLY A 220 -0.38 13.64 17.68
C GLY A 220 0.39 14.19 16.48
N ALA A 221 0.62 13.40 15.43
CA ALA A 221 1.28 13.88 14.21
C ALA A 221 0.45 14.96 13.50
N SER A 222 1.07 16.12 13.27
CA SER A 222 0.55 17.17 12.38
C SER A 222 0.73 16.80 10.91
N ALA A 223 1.81 16.09 10.58
CA ALA A 223 2.05 15.51 9.26
C ALA A 223 3.02 14.32 9.34
N CYS A 224 2.85 13.35 8.44
CA CYS A 224 3.78 12.26 8.20
C CYS A 224 4.25 12.28 6.74
N LEU A 225 5.56 12.43 6.54
CA LEU A 225 6.18 12.70 5.25
C LEU A 225 7.14 11.56 4.88
N MET A 226 7.13 11.15 3.62
CA MET A 226 8.16 10.28 3.03
C MET A 226 8.17 10.43 1.51
N ALA A 227 9.19 9.87 0.87
CA ALA A 227 9.24 9.77 -0.58
C ALA A 227 9.83 8.44 -1.04
N HIS A 228 9.31 7.91 -2.14
CA HIS A 228 9.66 6.60 -2.67
C HIS A 228 10.40 6.71 -4.03
N PRO A 229 11.50 5.98 -4.25
CA PRO A 229 12.15 5.95 -5.56
C PRO A 229 11.31 5.15 -6.57
N GLY A 230 11.17 5.68 -7.77
CA GLY A 230 10.59 5.01 -8.92
C GLY A 230 11.51 5.08 -10.14
N PRO A 231 11.23 4.30 -11.19
CA PRO A 231 11.94 4.41 -12.47
C PRO A 231 11.63 5.76 -13.13
N LEU A 232 12.60 6.33 -13.85
CA LEU A 232 12.34 7.51 -14.69
C LEU A 232 11.18 7.27 -15.65
N ALA A 233 10.35 8.30 -15.81
CA ALA A 233 9.32 8.32 -16.83
C ALA A 233 10.00 8.22 -18.21
N TRP A 234 9.55 7.26 -19.02
CA TRP A 234 10.06 7.03 -20.38
C TRP A 234 9.88 8.24 -21.29
N THR A 235 8.90 9.09 -20.98
CA THR A 235 8.47 10.24 -21.77
C THR A 235 9.14 11.55 -21.37
N ASP A 236 9.64 11.67 -20.13
CA ASP A 236 10.33 12.86 -19.64
C ASP A 236 11.40 12.49 -18.59
N THR A 237 12.65 12.43 -19.04
CA THR A 237 13.80 12.14 -18.18
C THR A 237 14.28 13.35 -17.38
N SER A 238 13.73 14.54 -17.65
CA SER A 238 14.02 15.75 -16.88
C SER A 238 13.24 15.78 -15.56
N LEU A 239 12.11 15.08 -15.50
CA LEU A 239 11.27 14.98 -14.33
C LEU A 239 12.00 14.27 -13.20
N ARG A 240 12.07 14.92 -12.03
CA ARG A 240 12.80 14.40 -10.86
C ARG A 240 11.88 13.88 -9.77
N ALA A 241 10.69 14.44 -9.63
CA ALA A 241 9.75 14.04 -8.59
C ALA A 241 8.29 14.15 -9.01
N LEU A 242 7.43 13.52 -8.22
CA LEU A 242 5.98 13.55 -8.29
C LEU A 242 5.43 13.81 -6.89
N ALA A 243 4.58 14.84 -6.75
CA ALA A 243 4.06 15.25 -5.46
C ALA A 243 2.87 14.39 -4.98
N LEU A 244 1.88 14.17 -5.85
CA LEU A 244 0.64 13.46 -5.51
C LEU A 244 0.69 12.02 -6.04
N THR A 245 0.95 11.07 -5.14
CA THR A 245 0.85 9.64 -5.43
C THR A 245 -0.39 9.04 -4.77
N SER A 246 -0.83 7.89 -5.29
CA SER A 246 -1.85 7.06 -4.68
C SER A 246 -1.38 5.59 -4.67
N SER A 247 -2.05 4.73 -3.92
CA SER A 247 -1.74 3.31 -3.86
C SER A 247 -3.01 2.48 -3.67
N LEU A 248 -2.97 1.22 -4.09
CA LEU A 248 -4.08 0.30 -3.95
C LEU A 248 -4.11 -0.30 -2.55
N ALA A 249 -5.32 -0.56 -2.05
CA ALA A 249 -5.49 -1.44 -0.92
C ALA A 249 -5.12 -2.87 -1.33
N SER A 250 -4.45 -3.63 -0.45
CA SER A 250 -4.02 -4.99 -0.79
C SER A 250 -3.94 -5.94 0.40
N GLN A 251 -4.26 -7.20 0.14
CA GLN A 251 -4.18 -8.29 1.11
C GLN A 251 -3.62 -9.56 0.46
N ARG A 252 -2.86 -10.34 1.24
CA ARG A 252 -2.44 -11.69 0.82
C ARG A 252 -3.17 -12.73 1.67
N LEU A 253 -3.71 -13.75 1.00
CA LEU A 253 -4.41 -14.88 1.58
C LEU A 253 -3.64 -16.15 1.28
N ILE A 254 -3.52 -17.02 2.28
CA ILE A 254 -3.10 -18.41 2.10
C ILE A 254 -4.33 -19.29 2.31
N VAL A 255 -4.54 -20.24 1.42
CA VAL A 255 -5.58 -21.25 1.56
C VAL A 255 -4.95 -22.62 1.68
N ASN A 256 -5.40 -23.40 2.67
CA ASN A 256 -5.14 -24.83 2.76
C ASN A 256 -6.46 -25.58 2.55
N PHE A 257 -6.42 -26.64 1.76
CA PHE A 257 -7.50 -27.62 1.70
C PHE A 257 -7.01 -28.90 2.35
N ASP A 258 -7.77 -29.41 3.32
CA ASP A 258 -7.49 -30.65 4.01
C ASP A 258 -8.58 -31.68 3.64
N GLY A 259 -8.13 -32.76 3.02
CA GLY A 259 -8.90 -33.88 2.49
C GLY A 259 -8.53 -35.20 3.16
N GLN A 260 -8.45 -36.27 2.39
CA GLN A 260 -8.12 -37.60 2.90
C GLN A 260 -7.31 -38.42 1.87
N ALA A 261 -6.15 -38.93 2.30
CA ALA A 261 -5.29 -39.74 1.45
C ALA A 261 -5.92 -41.12 1.20
N SER A 262 -5.85 -41.58 -0.04
CA SER A 262 -6.12 -42.97 -0.40
C SER A 262 -5.35 -43.34 -1.67
N HIS A 263 -5.21 -44.63 -1.95
CA HIS A 263 -4.66 -45.06 -3.23
C HIS A 263 -5.64 -44.69 -4.36
N MET A 264 -5.16 -44.09 -5.45
CA MET A 264 -6.02 -43.60 -6.55
C MET A 264 -6.79 -44.75 -7.23
N ALA A 265 -6.16 -45.92 -7.35
CA ALA A 265 -6.72 -47.08 -8.06
C ALA A 265 -7.33 -48.17 -7.17
N PHE A 266 -7.19 -48.10 -5.83
CA PHE A 266 -7.79 -49.12 -4.94
C PHE A 266 -9.02 -48.54 -4.24
N HIS A 267 -10.14 -49.26 -4.39
CA HIS A 267 -11.39 -48.97 -3.72
C HIS A 267 -11.24 -49.20 -2.20
N GLN A 268 -11.58 -48.22 -1.38
CA GLN A 268 -11.91 -48.46 0.02
C GLN A 268 -13.35 -48.99 0.06
N PRO A 269 -13.59 -50.26 0.41
CA PRO A 269 -14.96 -50.74 0.57
C PRO A 269 -15.60 -49.94 1.71
N THR A 270 -16.80 -49.39 1.47
CA THR A 270 -17.62 -48.90 2.57
C THR A 270 -17.92 -50.09 3.50
N SER A 271 -18.05 -49.83 4.79
CA SER A 271 -18.37 -50.86 5.81
C SER A 271 -19.68 -51.62 5.55
N THR A 272 -20.42 -51.28 4.50
CA THR A 272 -21.70 -51.88 4.10
C THR A 272 -21.61 -52.83 2.90
N GLY A 273 -20.43 -53.06 2.30
CA GLY A 273 -20.22 -54.14 1.32
C GLY A 273 -21.01 -54.03 0.01
N THR A 274 -21.68 -52.92 -0.26
CA THR A 274 -22.48 -52.72 -1.49
C THR A 274 -21.60 -52.18 -2.62
N THR A 275 -21.29 -53.04 -3.59
CA THR A 275 -20.60 -52.74 -4.86
C THR A 275 -21.52 -52.05 -5.87
N ASP A 276 -22.25 -51.02 -5.44
CA ASP A 276 -23.21 -50.33 -6.32
C ASP A 276 -22.77 -48.88 -6.53
N GLY A 277 -21.99 -48.65 -7.60
CA GLY A 277 -21.76 -47.35 -8.28
C GLY A 277 -21.19 -46.15 -7.51
N ALA A 278 -21.33 -46.05 -6.19
CA ALA A 278 -21.04 -44.89 -5.34
C ALA A 278 -19.58 -44.85 -4.85
N ILE A 279 -18.65 -45.48 -5.59
CA ILE A 279 -17.31 -45.85 -5.10
C ILE A 279 -16.27 -44.73 -5.35
N HIS A 280 -16.70 -43.61 -5.95
CA HIS A 280 -15.89 -42.41 -6.18
C HIS A 280 -16.36 -41.21 -5.35
N SER A 281 -17.58 -41.24 -4.80
CA SER A 281 -18.31 -40.06 -4.30
C SER A 281 -17.94 -39.61 -2.89
N ASN A 282 -17.05 -40.33 -2.19
CA ASN A 282 -16.64 -39.99 -0.82
C ASN A 282 -15.14 -39.65 -0.68
N ARG A 283 -14.42 -39.51 -1.80
CA ARG A 283 -13.00 -39.14 -1.77
C ARG A 283 -12.85 -37.64 -1.60
N LYS A 284 -12.31 -37.23 -0.46
CA LYS A 284 -11.98 -35.84 -0.15
C LYS A 284 -10.64 -35.47 -0.79
N ASN A 285 -10.65 -35.22 -2.09
CA ASN A 285 -9.44 -34.89 -2.84
C ASN A 285 -9.14 -33.39 -2.73
N ALA A 286 -8.08 -33.06 -1.98
CA ALA A 286 -7.68 -31.67 -1.76
C ALA A 286 -7.17 -30.97 -3.03
N LEU A 287 -6.74 -31.71 -4.06
CA LEU A 287 -6.39 -31.13 -5.36
C LEU A 287 -7.62 -30.74 -6.16
N ASP A 288 -8.68 -31.54 -6.14
CA ASP A 288 -9.95 -31.19 -6.80
C ASP A 288 -10.54 -29.93 -6.16
N ALA A 289 -10.52 -29.85 -4.82
CA ALA A 289 -10.93 -28.66 -4.07
C ALA A 289 -10.20 -27.39 -4.54
N LEU A 290 -8.88 -27.49 -4.67
CA LEU A 290 -8.03 -26.39 -5.10
C LEU A 290 -8.30 -26.01 -6.56
N VAL A 291 -8.44 -26.99 -7.47
CA VAL A 291 -8.66 -26.73 -8.90
C VAL A 291 -10.02 -26.07 -9.13
N ILE A 292 -11.08 -26.55 -8.46
CA ILE A 292 -12.41 -25.95 -8.52
C ILE A 292 -12.34 -24.49 -8.05
N ALA A 293 -11.73 -24.24 -6.89
CA ALA A 293 -11.55 -22.89 -6.38
C ALA A 293 -10.72 -22.01 -7.33
N TYR A 294 -9.63 -22.55 -7.89
CA TYR A 294 -8.73 -21.83 -8.80
C TYR A 294 -9.45 -21.39 -10.08
N VAL A 295 -10.21 -22.30 -10.70
CA VAL A 295 -11.03 -21.99 -11.89
C VAL A 295 -12.12 -20.97 -11.56
N SER A 296 -12.79 -21.14 -10.41
CA SER A 296 -13.82 -20.19 -9.95
C SER A 296 -13.24 -18.78 -9.74
N ILE A 297 -12.06 -18.65 -9.11
CA ILE A 297 -11.38 -17.36 -8.94
C ILE A 297 -10.88 -16.80 -10.28
N SER A 298 -10.43 -17.65 -11.20
CA SER A 298 -10.04 -17.22 -12.55
C SER A 298 -11.22 -16.62 -13.31
N ALA A 299 -12.43 -17.17 -13.14
CA ALA A 299 -13.65 -16.57 -13.67
C ALA A 299 -13.94 -15.21 -13.02
N LEU A 300 -13.82 -15.09 -11.69
CA LEU A 300 -13.98 -13.82 -10.96
C LEU A 300 -13.04 -12.75 -11.52
N ALA A 301 -11.77 -13.10 -11.74
CA ALA A 301 -10.76 -12.16 -12.20
C ALA A 301 -11.12 -11.51 -13.54
N ARG A 302 -11.94 -12.16 -14.38
CA ARG A 302 -12.43 -11.60 -15.65
C ARG A 302 -13.58 -10.61 -15.48
N GLU A 303 -14.31 -10.69 -14.37
CA GLU A 303 -15.42 -9.80 -14.03
C GLU A 303 -14.94 -8.51 -13.34
N LEU A 304 -13.74 -8.52 -12.76
CA LEU A 304 -13.18 -7.37 -12.04
C LEU A 304 -12.86 -6.22 -12.99
N LYS A 305 -13.30 -5.03 -12.61
CA LYS A 305 -12.92 -3.78 -13.27
C LYS A 305 -11.58 -3.30 -12.71
N PRO A 306 -10.62 -2.87 -13.56
CA PRO A 306 -9.42 -2.19 -13.07
C PRO A 306 -9.78 -1.01 -12.16
N PRO A 307 -9.03 -0.78 -11.06
CA PRO A 307 -7.75 -1.41 -10.73
C PRO A 307 -7.87 -2.71 -9.90
N ALA A 308 -9.08 -3.22 -9.63
CA ALA A 308 -9.28 -4.43 -8.84
C ALA A 308 -8.68 -5.67 -9.52
N ARG A 309 -7.91 -6.46 -8.77
CA ARG A 309 -7.17 -7.63 -9.30
C ARG A 309 -7.05 -8.73 -8.25
N VAL A 310 -7.07 -9.97 -8.72
CA VAL A 310 -6.71 -11.16 -7.93
C VAL A 310 -5.72 -11.99 -8.74
N PHE A 311 -4.62 -12.37 -8.10
CA PHE A 311 -3.59 -13.22 -8.70
C PHE A 311 -3.11 -14.21 -7.64
N GLY A 312 -2.84 -15.45 -8.03
CA GLY A 312 -2.43 -16.48 -7.10
C GLY A 312 -1.69 -17.62 -7.78
N PHE A 313 -1.10 -18.48 -6.96
CA PHE A 313 -0.33 -19.63 -7.40
C PHE A 313 -0.48 -20.80 -6.42
N ILE A 314 -0.20 -22.00 -6.92
CA ILE A 314 -0.25 -23.24 -6.15
C ILE A 314 1.12 -23.45 -5.50
N ARG A 315 1.14 -23.48 -4.16
CA ARG A 315 2.34 -23.79 -3.38
C ARG A 315 2.59 -25.30 -3.28
N SER A 316 1.53 -26.09 -3.17
CA SER A 316 1.58 -27.56 -3.15
C SER A 316 0.27 -28.15 -3.63
N GLY A 317 0.34 -29.10 -4.57
CA GLY A 317 -0.82 -29.75 -5.19
C GLY A 317 -0.93 -31.27 -4.96
N GLY A 318 -0.04 -31.85 -4.16
CA GLY A 318 0.05 -33.30 -3.94
C GLY A 318 1.48 -33.84 -4.01
N THR A 319 1.66 -35.11 -3.65
CA THR A 319 2.98 -35.72 -3.46
C THR A 319 3.31 -36.83 -4.48
N ALA A 320 2.30 -37.53 -5.00
CA ALA A 320 2.48 -38.60 -5.98
C ALA A 320 1.23 -38.78 -6.85
N ALA A 321 1.42 -39.14 -8.13
CA ALA A 321 0.31 -39.26 -9.10
C ALA A 321 -0.68 -40.39 -8.78
N ASN A 322 -0.26 -41.41 -8.05
CA ASN A 322 -1.08 -42.57 -7.67
C ASN A 322 -1.67 -42.47 -6.26
N VAL A 323 -1.54 -41.33 -5.59
CA VAL A 323 -2.08 -41.06 -4.25
C VAL A 323 -3.05 -39.88 -4.33
N VAL A 324 -4.25 -40.02 -3.76
CA VAL A 324 -5.20 -38.90 -3.62
C VAL A 324 -4.55 -37.83 -2.73
N PRO A 325 -4.37 -36.59 -3.21
CA PRO A 325 -3.87 -35.50 -2.38
C PRO A 325 -4.79 -35.26 -1.17
N ASP A 326 -4.22 -35.41 0.03
CA ASP A 326 -4.89 -35.13 1.30
C ASP A 326 -4.71 -33.68 1.75
N ARG A 327 -3.73 -32.99 1.19
CA ARG A 327 -3.46 -31.59 1.51
C ARG A 327 -2.94 -30.82 0.32
N THR A 328 -3.52 -29.64 0.11
CA THR A 328 -3.02 -28.68 -0.87
C THR A 328 -2.93 -27.28 -0.29
N ARG A 329 -2.11 -26.44 -0.91
CA ARG A 329 -1.88 -25.07 -0.47
C ARG A 329 -1.75 -24.14 -1.67
N ALA A 330 -2.44 -23.02 -1.62
CA ALA A 330 -2.29 -21.91 -2.57
C ALA A 330 -2.15 -20.58 -1.84
N GLU A 331 -1.64 -19.59 -2.56
CA GLU A 331 -1.58 -18.20 -2.09
C GLU A 331 -2.16 -17.27 -3.14
N TYR A 332 -2.93 -16.29 -2.67
CA TYR A 332 -3.54 -15.25 -3.46
C TYR A 332 -3.14 -13.88 -2.94
N SER A 333 -2.88 -12.95 -3.84
CA SER A 333 -2.80 -11.52 -3.56
C SER A 333 -3.98 -10.83 -4.22
N ILE A 334 -4.67 -10.03 -3.44
CA ILE A 334 -5.87 -9.29 -3.83
C ILE A 334 -5.54 -7.81 -3.73
N ARG A 335 -6.01 -7.03 -4.71
CA ARG A 335 -5.91 -5.57 -4.76
C ARG A 335 -7.23 -4.95 -5.17
N ALA A 336 -7.54 -3.78 -4.61
CA ALA A 336 -8.67 -2.94 -4.97
C ALA A 336 -8.32 -1.46 -4.80
N LYS A 337 -9.16 -0.55 -5.32
CA LYS A 337 -8.87 0.88 -5.26
C LYS A 337 -8.94 1.40 -3.83
N THR A 338 -9.93 0.94 -3.07
CA THR A 338 -10.16 1.34 -1.67
C THR A 338 -10.13 0.13 -0.74
N ILE A 339 -9.98 0.38 0.57
CA ILE A 339 -10.08 -0.68 1.58
C ILE A 339 -11.47 -1.32 1.63
N GLN A 340 -12.53 -0.56 1.38
CA GLN A 340 -13.91 -1.05 1.31
C GLN A 340 -14.09 -2.05 0.16
N GLU A 341 -13.68 -1.66 -1.05
CA GLU A 341 -13.69 -2.55 -2.22
C GLU A 341 -12.84 -3.81 -1.98
N LEU A 342 -11.69 -3.67 -1.29
CA LEU A 342 -10.84 -4.81 -0.96
C LEU A 342 -11.53 -5.79 -0.02
N VAL A 343 -12.26 -5.29 0.99
CA VAL A 343 -13.02 -6.12 1.93
C VAL A 343 -14.13 -6.88 1.20
N ALA A 344 -14.86 -6.23 0.30
CA ALA A 344 -15.87 -6.87 -0.53
C ALA A 344 -15.27 -7.95 -1.45
N LEU A 345 -14.17 -7.63 -2.14
CA LEU A 345 -13.48 -8.57 -3.02
C LEU A 345 -12.90 -9.77 -2.23
N ARG A 346 -12.36 -9.54 -1.04
CA ARG A 346 -11.89 -10.60 -0.16
C ARG A 346 -13.03 -11.54 0.25
N LYS A 347 -14.21 -11.01 0.56
CA LYS A 347 -15.40 -11.82 0.90
C LYS A 347 -15.74 -12.75 -0.26
N GLU A 348 -15.74 -12.23 -1.49
CA GLU A 348 -16.04 -13.01 -2.68
C GLU A 348 -14.98 -14.06 -3.00
N VAL A 349 -13.68 -13.71 -2.91
CA VAL A 349 -12.58 -14.69 -3.07
C VAL A 349 -12.68 -15.78 -2.01
N THR A 350 -12.91 -15.42 -0.75
CA THR A 350 -13.07 -16.38 0.37
C THR A 350 -14.26 -17.30 0.14
N ARG A 351 -15.39 -16.78 -0.37
CA ARG A 351 -16.57 -17.57 -0.71
C ARG A 351 -16.24 -18.61 -1.77
N ARG A 352 -15.55 -18.23 -2.85
CA ARG A 352 -15.14 -19.16 -3.94
C ARG A 352 -14.14 -20.22 -3.45
N LEU A 353 -13.19 -19.84 -2.60
CA LEU A 353 -12.28 -20.79 -1.93
C LEU A 353 -13.05 -21.82 -1.08
N LYS A 354 -14.01 -21.37 -0.26
CA LYS A 354 -14.83 -22.27 0.57
C LYS A 354 -15.73 -23.17 -0.29
N ALA A 355 -16.30 -22.65 -1.38
CA ALA A 355 -17.13 -23.43 -2.30
C ALA A 355 -16.36 -24.58 -2.95
N GLY A 356 -15.11 -24.34 -3.41
CA GLY A 356 -14.27 -25.41 -3.96
C GLY A 356 -13.98 -26.51 -2.95
N GLY A 357 -13.70 -26.15 -1.70
CA GLY A 357 -13.54 -27.13 -0.62
C GLY A 357 -14.80 -27.94 -0.35
N ALA A 358 -15.96 -27.26 -0.25
CA ALA A 358 -17.24 -27.90 0.00
C ALA A 358 -17.62 -28.89 -1.11
N GLU A 359 -17.44 -28.52 -2.38
CA GLU A 359 -17.74 -29.38 -3.55
C GLU A 359 -16.90 -30.67 -3.53
N ALA A 360 -15.64 -30.57 -3.11
CA ALA A 360 -14.74 -31.72 -2.97
C ALA A 360 -14.84 -32.42 -1.61
N GLY A 361 -15.79 -32.05 -0.74
CA GLY A 361 -15.94 -32.61 0.61
C GLY A 361 -14.75 -32.35 1.56
N CYS A 362 -13.89 -31.37 1.23
CA CYS A 362 -12.68 -31.01 1.96
C CYS A 362 -12.93 -29.89 2.97
N THR A 363 -12.06 -29.79 3.97
CA THR A 363 -12.05 -28.65 4.90
C THR A 363 -11.19 -27.53 4.32
N THR A 364 -11.69 -26.29 4.34
CA THR A 364 -10.96 -25.12 3.84
C THR A 364 -10.51 -24.21 4.97
N HIS A 365 -9.22 -23.92 5.02
CA HIS A 365 -8.63 -22.95 5.94
C HIS A 365 -8.09 -21.75 5.16
N VAL A 366 -8.72 -20.59 5.32
CA VAL A 366 -8.24 -19.32 4.74
C VAL A 366 -7.55 -18.51 5.83
N ILE A 367 -6.29 -18.15 5.58
CA ILE A 367 -5.39 -17.50 6.52
C ILE A 367 -4.93 -16.18 5.91
N ASP A 368 -5.01 -15.10 6.67
CA ASP A 368 -4.38 -13.83 6.29
C ASP A 368 -2.87 -13.95 6.48
N SER A 369 -2.11 -13.91 5.38
CA SER A 369 -0.66 -14.11 5.44
C SER A 369 0.13 -12.84 5.75
N ARG A 370 -0.53 -11.68 5.71
CA ARG A 370 0.02 -10.39 6.10
C ARG A 370 -1.09 -9.45 6.58
N ALA A 371 -0.71 -8.39 7.30
CA ALA A 371 -1.60 -7.30 7.62
C ALA A 371 -2.14 -6.63 6.33
N THR A 372 -3.40 -6.23 6.35
CA THR A 372 -4.05 -5.57 5.21
C THR A 372 -3.48 -4.17 4.99
N TYR A 373 -3.00 -3.91 3.78
CA TYR A 373 -2.52 -2.58 3.39
C TYR A 373 -3.70 -1.80 2.87
N TRP A 374 -3.88 -0.58 3.36
CA TRP A 374 -4.96 0.29 2.93
C TRP A 374 -4.50 1.17 1.76
N ASN A 375 -5.43 1.71 1.01
CA ASN A 375 -5.12 2.65 -0.07
C ASN A 375 -4.56 3.95 0.51
N LEU A 376 -3.53 4.51 -0.14
CA LEU A 376 -2.94 5.79 0.25
C LEU A 376 -3.89 6.94 -0.08
N ILE A 377 -4.11 7.81 0.91
CA ILE A 377 -4.81 9.09 0.79
C ILE A 377 -3.79 10.21 1.00
N SER A 378 -3.24 10.73 -0.10
CA SER A 378 -2.26 11.82 -0.03
C SER A 378 -2.94 13.14 0.36
N ASN A 379 -2.43 13.82 1.39
CA ASN A 379 -2.92 15.12 1.82
C ASN A 379 -2.52 16.21 0.81
N GLU A 380 -3.48 16.72 0.05
CA GLU A 380 -3.22 17.66 -1.04
C GLU A 380 -2.46 18.94 -0.63
N PRO A 381 -2.78 19.62 0.50
CA PRO A 381 -1.98 20.75 0.95
C PRO A 381 -0.50 20.43 1.14
N LEU A 382 -0.15 19.25 1.67
CA LEU A 382 1.25 18.81 1.77
C LEU A 382 1.87 18.61 0.39
N CYS A 383 1.16 17.98 -0.54
CA CYS A 383 1.64 17.76 -1.91
C CYS A 383 1.82 19.07 -2.69
N GLN A 384 0.92 20.04 -2.53
CA GLN A 384 1.01 21.36 -3.15
C GLN A 384 2.21 22.14 -2.61
N ALA A 385 2.41 22.12 -1.29
CA ALA A 385 3.60 22.71 -0.66
C ALA A 385 4.87 22.03 -1.17
N PHE A 386 4.91 20.70 -1.24
CA PHE A 386 6.05 19.95 -1.79
C PHE A 386 6.39 20.37 -3.22
N SER A 387 5.40 20.38 -4.13
CA SER A 387 5.61 20.78 -5.53
C SER A 387 6.14 22.22 -5.66
N SER A 388 5.62 23.14 -4.84
CA SER A 388 6.07 24.53 -4.79
C SER A 388 7.52 24.64 -4.30
N HIS A 389 7.87 23.95 -3.21
CA HIS A 389 9.24 23.92 -2.67
C HIS A 389 10.24 23.32 -3.66
N MET A 390 9.90 22.18 -4.27
CA MET A 390 10.76 21.55 -5.26
C MET A 390 11.03 22.49 -6.43
N SER A 391 10.02 23.22 -6.91
CA SER A 391 10.18 24.24 -7.96
C SER A 391 11.10 25.39 -7.51
N ASN A 392 11.01 25.82 -6.26
CA ASN A 392 11.89 26.87 -5.71
C ASN A 392 13.35 26.43 -5.55
N PHE A 393 13.60 25.13 -5.36
CA PHE A 393 14.94 24.54 -5.44
C PHE A 393 15.39 24.29 -6.89
N GLY A 394 14.58 24.63 -7.90
CA GLY A 394 14.89 24.40 -9.32
C GLY A 394 14.75 22.93 -9.75
N ILE A 395 14.01 22.11 -8.98
CA ILE A 395 13.84 20.68 -9.24
C ILE A 395 12.53 20.41 -9.96
N SER A 396 12.62 19.94 -11.21
CA SER A 396 11.45 19.59 -12.03
C SER A 396 10.58 18.55 -11.35
N THR A 397 9.35 18.94 -11.01
CA THR A 397 8.41 18.13 -10.23
C THR A 397 7.01 18.25 -10.79
N ALA A 398 6.38 17.12 -11.07
CA ALA A 398 4.99 17.07 -11.49
C ALA A 398 4.09 17.03 -10.25
N TYR A 399 2.91 17.67 -10.33
CA TYR A 399 1.91 17.50 -9.29
C TYR A 399 1.24 16.12 -9.40
N THR A 400 0.79 15.74 -10.59
CA THR A 400 0.20 14.43 -10.91
C THR A 400 0.89 13.76 -12.10
N LEU A 401 0.80 12.43 -12.18
CA LEU A 401 1.06 11.65 -13.38
C LEU A 401 -0.03 10.58 -13.49
N PRO A 402 -0.87 10.53 -14.54
CA PRO A 402 -2.01 9.61 -14.60
C PRO A 402 -1.68 8.13 -14.38
N GLU A 403 -0.48 7.69 -14.76
CA GLU A 403 -0.01 6.30 -14.60
C GLU A 403 0.31 5.93 -13.15
N ILE A 404 0.51 6.92 -12.27
CA ILE A 404 0.86 6.72 -10.86
C ILE A 404 -0.24 7.26 -9.94
N THR A 405 -0.84 8.40 -10.28
CA THR A 405 -1.87 9.08 -9.49
C THR A 405 -3.26 8.46 -9.71
N ASP A 406 -3.66 8.23 -10.97
CA ASP A 406 -5.02 7.76 -11.29
C ASP A 406 -5.08 6.23 -11.48
N ASN A 407 -3.97 5.65 -11.94
CA ASN A 407 -3.85 4.21 -12.22
C ASN A 407 -2.76 3.53 -11.38
N PRO A 408 -2.76 3.70 -10.04
CA PRO A 408 -1.72 3.14 -9.21
C PRO A 408 -1.69 1.61 -9.31
N VAL A 409 -0.48 1.06 -9.29
CA VAL A 409 -0.27 -0.40 -9.24
C VAL A 409 0.35 -0.84 -7.92
N ALA A 410 1.01 0.06 -7.19
CA ALA A 410 1.69 -0.23 -5.93
C ALA A 410 0.71 -0.33 -4.75
N ALA A 411 1.16 -0.94 -3.66
CA ALA A 411 0.47 -0.98 -2.38
C ALA A 411 1.52 -0.85 -1.28
N THR A 412 1.26 -0.02 -0.27
CA THR A 412 2.23 0.31 0.79
C THR A 412 1.54 0.47 2.13
N ASP A 413 2.22 0.15 3.23
CA ASP A 413 1.67 0.32 4.59
C ASP A 413 1.63 1.79 5.05
N GLN A 414 2.24 2.72 4.30
CA GLN A 414 2.00 4.16 4.44
C GLN A 414 0.53 4.53 4.17
N GLY A 415 -0.17 3.72 3.37
CA GLY A 415 -1.60 3.85 3.19
C GLY A 415 -2.35 3.75 4.51
N ASN A 416 -1.99 2.81 5.39
CA ASN A 416 -2.60 2.72 6.72
C ASN A 416 -2.34 3.97 7.57
N VAL A 417 -1.13 4.54 7.50
CA VAL A 417 -0.77 5.78 8.21
C VAL A 417 -1.62 6.95 7.74
N SER A 418 -1.86 7.07 6.43
CA SER A 418 -2.64 8.17 5.84
C SER A 418 -4.12 8.20 6.23
N HIS A 419 -4.65 7.11 6.81
CA HIS A 419 -6.00 7.08 7.38
C HIS A 419 -6.02 7.48 8.87
N HIS A 420 -4.87 7.62 9.52
CA HIS A 420 -4.76 7.91 10.96
C HIS A 420 -4.15 9.28 11.26
N CYS A 421 -3.36 9.84 10.34
CA CYS A 421 -2.88 11.21 10.42
C CYS A 421 -2.69 11.81 9.01
N PRO A 422 -2.62 13.14 8.87
CA PRO A 422 -2.26 13.76 7.60
C PRO A 422 -0.92 13.22 7.11
N ALA A 423 -0.89 12.66 5.90
CA ALA A 423 0.31 12.04 5.37
C ALA A 423 0.50 12.35 3.87
N MET A 424 1.75 12.29 3.42
CA MET A 424 2.10 12.24 2.01
C MET A 424 3.17 11.20 1.76
N GLN A 425 3.13 10.59 0.57
CA GLN A 425 4.22 9.83 0.00
C GLN A 425 4.52 10.41 -1.37
N ALA A 426 5.55 11.24 -1.48
CA ALA A 426 6.00 11.68 -2.80
C ALA A 426 6.69 10.53 -3.54
N ALA A 427 6.94 10.69 -4.83
CA ALA A 427 7.88 9.85 -5.56
C ALA A 427 9.04 10.69 -6.11
N PHE A 428 10.21 10.08 -6.22
CA PHE A 428 11.34 10.65 -6.95
C PHE A 428 11.90 9.61 -7.92
N PHE A 429 12.41 10.07 -9.05
CA PHE A 429 12.72 9.19 -10.17
C PHE A 429 14.22 9.02 -10.36
N ILE A 430 14.69 7.77 -10.38
CA ILE A 430 16.09 7.40 -10.58
C ILE A 430 16.32 6.85 -11.99
N ASP A 431 17.53 6.98 -12.53
CA ASP A 431 17.91 6.32 -13.77
C ASP A 431 18.01 4.80 -13.56
N SER A 432 16.88 4.13 -13.73
CA SER A 432 16.74 2.68 -13.60
C SER A 432 17.14 1.93 -14.87
N ARG A 433 17.58 2.62 -15.94
CA ARG A 433 17.96 2.00 -17.22
C ARG A 433 16.87 1.07 -17.78
N GLY A 434 15.61 1.44 -17.58
CA GLY A 434 14.43 0.69 -18.01
C GLY A 434 13.98 -0.43 -17.04
N ALA A 435 14.70 -0.65 -15.94
CA ALA A 435 14.29 -1.58 -14.89
C ALA A 435 13.17 -0.98 -14.02
N PHE A 436 12.35 -1.86 -13.45
CA PHE A 436 11.31 -1.50 -12.49
C PHE A 436 11.65 -2.01 -11.09
N ASN A 437 11.03 -1.43 -10.06
CA ASN A 437 11.13 -1.92 -8.69
C ASN A 437 10.91 -3.45 -8.64
N HIS A 438 11.63 -4.10 -7.73
CA HIS A 438 11.68 -5.54 -7.49
C HIS A 438 12.44 -6.35 -8.55
N GLN A 439 13.10 -5.68 -9.51
CA GLN A 439 14.05 -6.31 -10.43
C GLN A 439 15.50 -6.17 -9.93
N PRO A 440 16.37 -7.18 -10.15
CA PRO A 440 17.79 -7.10 -9.84
C PRO A 440 18.50 -5.86 -10.44
N GLU A 441 18.10 -5.48 -11.65
CA GLU A 441 18.63 -4.34 -12.38
C GLU A 441 18.30 -3.01 -11.69
N PHE A 442 17.09 -2.89 -11.13
CA PHE A 442 16.70 -1.71 -10.36
C PHE A 442 17.52 -1.61 -9.06
N ALA A 443 17.75 -2.73 -8.39
CA ALA A 443 18.62 -2.77 -7.21
C ALA A 443 20.02 -2.22 -7.52
N ALA A 444 20.59 -2.59 -8.68
CA ALA A 444 21.88 -2.05 -9.09
C ALA A 444 21.86 -0.53 -9.30
N CYS A 445 20.79 0.00 -9.91
CA CYS A 445 20.61 1.43 -10.10
C CYS A 445 20.37 2.20 -8.79
N ALA A 446 19.68 1.60 -7.82
CA ALA A 446 19.41 2.19 -6.51
C ALA A 446 20.67 2.43 -5.66
N GLY A 447 21.79 1.76 -6.00
CA GLY A 447 23.08 1.96 -5.36
C GLY A 447 24.00 2.99 -6.03
N THR A 448 23.53 3.70 -7.05
CA THR A 448 24.35 4.68 -7.79
C THR A 448 24.38 6.05 -7.10
N ASP A 449 25.47 6.80 -7.32
CA ASP A 449 25.61 8.15 -6.77
C ASP A 449 24.56 9.13 -7.34
N ASP A 450 24.14 8.96 -8.60
CA ASP A 450 23.02 9.73 -9.19
C ASP A 450 21.70 9.44 -8.48
N ALA A 451 21.39 8.17 -8.19
CA ALA A 451 20.19 7.81 -7.45
C ALA A 451 20.19 8.39 -6.03
N PHE A 452 21.35 8.38 -5.36
CA PHE A 452 21.53 9.03 -4.06
C PHE A 452 21.34 10.55 -4.14
N ALA A 453 21.95 11.23 -5.13
CA ALA A 453 21.80 12.67 -5.32
C ALA A 453 20.34 13.07 -5.56
N ARG A 454 19.58 12.28 -6.31
CA ARG A 454 18.13 12.50 -6.52
C ARG A 454 17.31 12.31 -5.23
N ALA A 455 17.71 11.40 -4.36
CA ALA A 455 17.12 11.25 -3.04
C ALA A 455 17.37 12.51 -2.17
N MET A 456 18.56 13.11 -2.25
CA MET A 456 18.89 14.38 -1.58
C MET A 456 18.08 15.56 -2.13
N ASP A 457 17.86 15.61 -3.45
CA ASP A 457 16.97 16.62 -4.06
C ASP A 457 15.54 16.49 -3.54
N CYS A 458 15.02 15.28 -3.43
CA CYS A 458 13.70 15.04 -2.84
C CYS A 458 13.64 15.44 -1.36
N ALA A 459 14.71 15.16 -0.60
CA ALA A 459 14.81 15.51 0.82
C ALA A 459 14.66 17.02 1.07
N LYS A 460 15.13 17.88 0.16
CA LYS A 460 14.93 19.35 0.23
C LYS A 460 13.45 19.71 0.33
N GLY A 461 12.64 19.15 -0.57
CA GLY A 461 11.19 19.39 -0.59
C GLY A 461 10.49 18.88 0.67
N LEU A 462 10.84 17.67 1.12
CA LEU A 462 10.28 17.10 2.34
C LEU A 462 10.65 17.93 3.58
N ALA A 463 11.90 18.35 3.71
CA ALA A 463 12.36 19.19 4.82
C ALA A 463 11.60 20.52 4.88
N ALA A 464 11.43 21.16 3.73
CA ALA A 464 10.78 22.45 3.64
C ALA A 464 9.28 22.39 3.95
N VAL A 465 8.58 21.33 3.50
CA VAL A 465 7.20 21.04 3.92
C VAL A 465 7.13 20.81 5.43
N GLY A 466 8.08 20.08 6.01
CA GLY A 466 8.15 19.87 7.45
C GLY A 466 8.28 21.18 8.23
N VAL A 467 9.14 22.10 7.76
CA VAL A 467 9.28 23.43 8.35
C VAL A 467 7.98 24.22 8.26
N ASP A 468 7.30 24.22 7.11
CA ASP A 468 6.04 24.94 6.94
C ASP A 468 4.94 24.37 7.84
N VAL A 469 4.79 23.05 7.95
CA VAL A 469 3.79 22.44 8.84
C VAL A 469 4.02 22.85 10.30
N LEU A 470 5.28 22.99 10.71
CA LEU A 470 5.63 23.38 12.07
C LEU A 470 5.45 24.88 12.31
N THR A 471 5.72 25.72 11.31
CA THR A 471 5.86 27.18 11.49
C THR A 471 4.73 28.01 10.86
N ASN A 472 3.93 27.47 9.95
CA ASN A 472 2.88 28.18 9.24
C ASN A 472 1.48 27.71 9.68
N ASP A 473 0.79 28.53 10.47
CA ASP A 473 -0.55 28.23 11.00
C ASP A 473 -1.60 28.03 9.91
N VAL A 474 -1.47 28.73 8.77
CA VAL A 474 -2.41 28.60 7.65
C VAL A 474 -2.24 27.24 6.99
N LEU A 475 -1.01 26.84 6.67
CA LEU A 475 -0.76 25.52 6.10
C LEU A 475 -1.15 24.41 7.08
N HIS A 476 -0.78 24.54 8.37
CA HIS A 476 -1.14 23.57 9.41
C HIS A 476 -2.66 23.36 9.50
N GLY A 477 -3.44 24.45 9.50
CA GLY A 477 -4.89 24.40 9.48
C GLY A 477 -5.46 23.77 8.19
N ALA A 478 -4.89 24.08 7.03
CA ALA A 478 -5.30 23.51 5.75
C ALA A 478 -5.02 22.00 5.67
N VAL A 479 -3.83 21.55 6.09
CA VAL A 479 -3.44 20.14 6.18
C VAL A 479 -4.43 19.38 7.04
N ARG A 480 -4.76 19.91 8.23
CA ARG A 480 -5.74 19.30 9.13
C ARG A 480 -7.14 19.23 8.51
N SER A 481 -7.62 20.33 7.94
CA SER A 481 -8.96 20.40 7.36
C SER A 481 -9.12 19.42 6.19
N SER A 482 -8.09 19.32 5.33
CA SER A 482 -8.06 18.38 4.21
C SER A 482 -8.12 16.93 4.69
N PHE A 483 -7.37 16.57 5.73
CA PHE A 483 -7.38 15.23 6.30
C PHE A 483 -8.75 14.85 6.90
N GLU A 484 -9.34 15.75 7.70
CA GLU A 484 -10.68 15.53 8.27
C GLU A 484 -11.75 15.32 7.19
N GLU A 485 -11.65 16.06 6.08
CA GLU A 485 -12.56 15.91 4.94
C GLU A 485 -12.37 14.57 4.22
N SER A 486 -11.12 14.16 3.96
CA SER A 486 -10.85 12.86 3.34
C SER A 486 -11.38 11.67 4.17
N LEU A 487 -11.34 11.77 5.50
CA LEU A 487 -11.93 10.76 6.38
C LEU A 487 -13.46 10.74 6.30
N ARG A 488 -14.11 11.91 6.19
CA ARG A 488 -15.58 11.98 6.00
C ARG A 488 -15.99 11.33 4.70
N ILE A 489 -15.30 11.63 3.60
CA ILE A 489 -15.59 11.05 2.29
C ILE A 489 -15.43 9.52 2.36
N SER A 490 -14.29 9.04 2.86
CA SER A 490 -13.99 7.61 2.98
C SER A 490 -14.95 6.87 3.92
N GLY A 491 -15.49 7.55 4.94
CA GLY A 491 -16.50 7.02 5.85
C GLY A 491 -17.91 7.03 5.26
N SER A 492 -18.29 8.11 4.55
CA SER A 492 -19.62 8.24 3.93
C SER A 492 -19.86 7.26 2.78
N GLU A 493 -18.81 6.88 2.05
CA GLU A 493 -18.87 5.80 1.06
C GLU A 493 -19.18 4.44 1.71
N ALA A 494 -18.81 4.23 2.99
CA ALA A 494 -19.14 2.99 3.71
C ALA A 494 -20.60 2.95 4.20
N ASP A 495 -21.18 4.10 4.55
CA ASP A 495 -22.57 4.20 5.02
C ASP A 495 -23.60 4.15 3.87
N GLN A 496 -23.26 4.68 2.68
CA GLN A 496 -24.16 4.67 1.52
C GLN A 496 -24.37 3.27 0.91
N GLU A 497 -23.40 2.35 1.03
CA GLU A 497 -23.62 0.94 0.65
C GLU A 497 -24.44 0.18 1.70
N ALA A 498 -24.31 0.52 2.99
CA ALA A 498 -25.08 -0.11 4.07
C ALA A 498 -26.59 0.23 3.99
N ASP A 499 -26.93 1.43 3.52
CA ASP A 499 -28.33 1.83 3.27
C ASP A 499 -28.92 1.18 2.01
N SER A 500 -28.08 0.80 1.02
CA SER A 500 -28.54 0.08 -0.17
C SER A 500 -28.87 -1.40 0.07
N ASP A 501 -28.39 -1.96 1.19
CA ASP A 501 -28.74 -3.32 1.66
C ASP A 501 -30.07 -3.35 2.45
N HIS A 502 -30.75 -2.21 2.64
CA HIS A 502 -31.98 -2.10 3.44
C HIS A 502 -33.30 -1.96 2.66
N GLU A 503 -33.29 -2.01 1.33
CA GLU A 503 -34.50 -2.25 0.53
C GLU A 503 -34.61 -3.72 0.09
N GLY A 504 -34.81 -4.63 1.05
CA GLY A 504 -34.95 -6.04 0.67
C GLY A 504 -35.20 -7.08 1.74
N THR A 505 -35.49 -6.73 3.00
CA THR A 505 -35.96 -7.73 3.99
C THR A 505 -36.95 -7.12 4.98
N GLY A 506 -38.12 -6.75 4.47
CA GLY A 506 -39.28 -6.45 5.30
C GLY A 506 -39.94 -7.73 5.81
N MET A 507 -39.51 -8.24 6.97
CA MET A 507 -40.39 -9.00 7.86
C MET A 507 -40.01 -8.80 9.33
N SER A 508 -40.88 -8.04 9.99
CA SER A 508 -40.91 -7.59 11.38
C SER A 508 -40.70 -8.71 12.40
N ALA A 509 -39.77 -8.48 13.34
CA ALA A 509 -39.74 -9.15 14.63
C ALA A 509 -40.47 -8.27 15.67
N THR A 510 -41.58 -8.78 16.22
CA THR A 510 -42.15 -8.27 17.48
C THR A 510 -42.18 -9.41 18.49
N ALA A 511 -41.85 -9.05 19.73
CA ALA A 511 -41.48 -9.93 20.81
C ALA A 511 -42.62 -10.13 21.82
N LEU A 512 -42.51 -11.24 22.57
CA LEU A 512 -42.99 -11.50 23.94
C LEU A 512 -44.50 -11.74 24.18
N GLY A 513 -44.78 -12.85 24.89
CA GLY A 513 -46.07 -13.13 25.53
C GLY A 513 -46.19 -14.57 26.03
N GLU A 514 -46.44 -14.72 27.33
CA GLU A 514 -46.37 -15.93 28.15
C GLU A 514 -47.51 -16.96 27.95
N GLU A 515 -47.19 -18.19 28.37
CA GLU A 515 -48.02 -19.18 29.10
C GLU A 515 -49.20 -19.99 28.50
N HIS A 516 -49.21 -21.25 28.95
CA HIS A 516 -50.32 -22.19 29.21
C HIS A 516 -50.87 -23.17 28.12
N SER A 517 -50.52 -24.45 28.34
CA SER A 517 -51.29 -25.71 28.25
C SER A 517 -52.44 -25.88 27.24
N ALA A 518 -52.35 -26.93 26.40
CA ALA A 518 -53.23 -28.13 26.42
C ALA A 518 -53.30 -28.85 25.04
N GLY A 519 -53.11 -30.18 25.05
CA GLY A 519 -53.94 -31.18 24.33
C GLY A 519 -53.90 -31.28 22.79
N PRO A 520 -53.71 -32.48 22.21
CA PRO A 520 -53.68 -32.69 20.76
C PRO A 520 -55.07 -33.03 20.21
N ARG A 521 -55.41 -32.55 19.01
CA ARG A 521 -56.44 -33.18 18.17
C ARG A 521 -56.07 -33.12 16.69
N ALA A 522 -56.09 -34.30 16.09
CA ALA A 522 -56.10 -34.53 14.66
C ALA A 522 -57.46 -34.12 14.06
N GLU A 523 -57.46 -33.68 12.81
CA GLU A 523 -58.53 -34.02 11.87
C GLU A 523 -58.09 -33.77 10.41
N THR A 524 -58.32 -34.81 9.62
CA THR A 524 -58.23 -34.95 8.16
C THR A 524 -59.35 -34.22 7.43
N MET A 525 -59.14 -33.81 6.17
CA MET A 525 -60.05 -33.94 4.98
C MET A 525 -59.60 -32.95 3.87
N THR A 526 -59.09 -33.39 2.71
CA THR A 526 -59.74 -33.87 1.46
C THR A 526 -60.53 -32.82 0.65
N GLY A 527 -60.23 -32.74 -0.65
CA GLY A 527 -61.09 -32.17 -1.73
C GLY A 527 -60.40 -31.09 -2.57
N ALA A 528 -59.86 -31.41 -3.76
CA ALA A 528 -60.52 -31.35 -5.08
C ALA A 528 -60.71 -29.89 -5.58
N ALA A 529 -60.00 -29.39 -6.60
CA ALA A 529 -60.02 -29.68 -8.04
C ALA A 529 -60.80 -28.60 -8.84
N GLU A 530 -60.32 -28.35 -10.07
CA GLU A 530 -60.87 -27.47 -11.15
C GLU A 530 -60.55 -25.97 -11.03
N GLY A 531 -60.08 -25.25 -12.06
CA GLY A 531 -59.80 -25.52 -13.47
C GLY A 531 -59.62 -24.17 -14.20
N ILE A 532 -59.08 -24.21 -15.44
CA ILE A 532 -59.07 -23.23 -16.56
C ILE A 532 -57.66 -23.30 -17.23
N SER A 533 -57.43 -24.11 -18.27
CA SER A 533 -57.60 -23.82 -19.73
C SER A 533 -56.73 -22.66 -20.21
N SER A 534 -55.51 -22.87 -20.73
CA SER A 534 -55.09 -23.29 -22.10
C SER A 534 -55.07 -22.19 -23.17
N THR A 535 -53.87 -21.92 -23.71
CA THR A 535 -53.53 -21.55 -25.11
C THR A 535 -52.01 -21.78 -25.28
N SER A 536 -51.57 -22.82 -26.00
CA SER A 536 -50.97 -22.79 -27.36
C SER A 536 -49.85 -21.75 -27.56
N ALA A 537 -48.69 -22.00 -28.17
CA ALA A 537 -48.15 -23.13 -28.91
C ALA A 537 -46.64 -22.90 -29.11
N THR A 538 -45.91 -24.01 -29.12
CA THR A 538 -44.69 -24.36 -29.89
C THR A 538 -44.18 -23.38 -30.96
N GLY A 539 -42.87 -23.11 -30.95
CA GLY A 539 -42.08 -22.82 -32.16
C GLY A 539 -40.93 -21.83 -31.95
N GLY A 540 -39.70 -22.19 -32.34
CA GLY A 540 -38.68 -21.19 -32.71
C GLY A 540 -37.29 -21.31 -32.09
N LEU A 541 -36.65 -22.48 -32.16
CA LEU A 541 -35.18 -22.55 -32.23
C LEU A 541 -34.74 -22.10 -33.64
N LYS A 542 -34.59 -20.79 -33.82
CA LYS A 542 -33.83 -20.11 -34.90
C LYS A 542 -34.10 -18.60 -34.75
N ASP A 543 -33.13 -17.88 -34.18
CA ASP A 543 -32.78 -16.48 -34.47
C ASP A 543 -32.03 -15.86 -33.28
N MET A 544 -30.73 -16.15 -33.20
CA MET A 544 -29.74 -15.35 -32.45
C MET A 544 -28.42 -15.34 -33.23
N ALA A 545 -28.51 -15.00 -34.52
CA ALA A 545 -27.37 -14.71 -35.37
C ALA A 545 -27.71 -13.48 -36.21
N GLU A 546 -27.75 -12.29 -35.57
CA GLU A 546 -27.64 -10.95 -36.19
C GLU A 546 -27.96 -9.88 -35.15
N THR A 547 -27.03 -9.54 -34.23
CA THR A 547 -26.94 -8.18 -33.65
C THR A 547 -25.57 -7.97 -32.99
N LEU A 548 -24.49 -7.99 -33.76
CA LEU A 548 -23.18 -7.50 -33.32
C LEU A 548 -22.45 -6.92 -34.52
N GLU A 549 -22.81 -5.69 -34.91
CA GLU A 549 -21.97 -4.90 -35.80
C GLU A 549 -22.19 -3.39 -35.58
N THR A 550 -21.07 -2.67 -35.58
CA THR A 550 -20.91 -1.20 -35.64
C THR A 550 -20.91 -0.39 -34.32
N LYS A 551 -19.73 -0.30 -33.70
CA LYS A 551 -19.10 0.98 -33.27
C LYS A 551 -17.60 0.79 -33.08
N SER A 552 -16.87 0.71 -34.20
CA SER A 552 -15.41 0.84 -34.25
C SER A 552 -15.07 1.90 -35.29
N ALA A 553 -14.34 2.93 -34.86
CA ALA A 553 -14.00 4.10 -35.66
C ALA A 553 -13.18 3.72 -36.91
N SER A 554 -13.60 4.26 -38.04
CA SER A 554 -12.99 4.12 -39.36
C SER A 554 -11.68 4.92 -39.46
N PHE A 555 -10.56 4.26 -39.75
CA PHE A 555 -9.37 4.87 -40.35
C PHE A 555 -9.38 4.55 -41.86
N THR A 556 -9.34 5.58 -42.72
CA THR A 556 -9.38 5.42 -44.18
C THR A 556 -7.99 5.17 -44.77
N LEU A 557 -7.94 4.32 -45.80
CA LEU A 557 -6.74 3.85 -46.52
C LEU A 557 -5.89 4.96 -47.18
N GLU A 558 -6.39 6.19 -47.29
CA GLU A 558 -5.64 7.31 -47.88
C GLU A 558 -4.50 7.82 -46.99
N GLY A 559 -4.56 7.62 -45.66
CA GLY A 559 -3.52 8.07 -44.73
C GLY A 559 -2.20 7.30 -44.82
N LEU A 560 -2.22 6.08 -45.36
CA LEU A 560 -1.05 5.19 -45.44
C LEU A 560 -0.13 5.49 -46.64
N ALA A 561 -0.60 6.27 -47.63
CA ALA A 561 0.18 6.59 -48.82
C ALA A 561 1.28 7.65 -48.59
N ASN A 562 1.21 8.41 -47.49
CA ASN A 562 2.11 9.53 -47.19
C ASN A 562 3.25 9.19 -46.20
N LEU A 563 3.36 7.93 -45.78
CA LEU A 563 4.40 7.48 -44.84
C LEU A 563 5.64 6.98 -45.61
N SER A 564 6.83 7.42 -45.18
CA SER A 564 8.10 6.92 -45.70
C SER A 564 8.26 5.42 -45.42
N GLY A 565 8.97 4.70 -46.32
CA GLY A 565 8.98 3.23 -46.38
C GLY A 565 9.23 2.50 -45.06
N LYS A 566 10.15 3.00 -44.21
CA LYS A 566 10.45 2.38 -42.90
C LYS A 566 9.33 2.55 -41.87
N THR A 567 8.57 3.64 -41.96
CA THR A 567 7.45 3.95 -41.05
C THR A 567 6.20 3.14 -41.40
N ARG A 568 6.02 2.85 -42.70
CA ARG A 568 4.89 2.06 -43.22
C ARG A 568 4.99 0.58 -42.83
N GLU A 569 6.20 0.00 -42.87
CA GLU A 569 6.42 -1.40 -42.48
C GLU A 569 6.25 -1.64 -40.97
N GLY A 570 6.70 -0.70 -40.13
CA GLY A 570 6.53 -0.80 -38.66
C GLY A 570 5.06 -0.74 -38.20
N VAL A 571 4.24 0.09 -38.87
CA VAL A 571 2.80 0.20 -38.56
C VAL A 571 2.03 -1.04 -38.99
N ILE A 572 2.38 -1.64 -40.13
CA ILE A 572 1.74 -2.89 -40.60
C ILE A 572 2.13 -4.09 -39.71
N ALA A 573 3.39 -4.18 -39.25
CA ALA A 573 3.83 -5.24 -38.35
C ALA A 573 3.15 -5.16 -36.97
N SER A 574 2.93 -3.94 -36.44
CA SER A 574 2.23 -3.72 -35.18
C SER A 574 0.74 -4.05 -35.24
N LEU A 575 0.11 -3.92 -36.42
CA LEU A 575 -1.30 -4.27 -36.63
C LEU A 575 -1.52 -5.77 -36.84
N MET A 576 -0.52 -6.51 -37.31
CA MET A 576 -0.62 -7.95 -37.57
C MET A 576 -0.02 -8.85 -36.48
N GLY A 577 0.58 -8.27 -35.43
CA GLY A 577 1.05 -9.03 -34.27
C GLY A 577 2.19 -10.01 -34.55
N VAL A 578 3.06 -9.71 -35.53
CA VAL A 578 4.25 -10.52 -35.85
C VAL A 578 5.50 -9.66 -35.70
N ALA A 579 6.50 -10.15 -34.96
CA ALA A 579 7.77 -9.47 -34.76
C ALA A 579 8.55 -9.35 -36.08
N ALA A 580 9.06 -8.15 -36.38
CA ALA A 580 9.98 -7.93 -37.50
C ALA A 580 11.33 -8.65 -37.24
N PRO A 581 11.92 -9.33 -38.24
CA PRO A 581 13.18 -10.04 -38.06
C PRO A 581 14.35 -9.05 -37.93
N PRO A 582 15.45 -9.42 -37.24
CA PRO A 582 16.60 -8.55 -37.07
C PRO A 582 17.34 -8.38 -38.41
N SER A 583 17.63 -7.13 -38.76
CA SER A 583 18.44 -6.76 -39.89
C SER A 583 19.92 -6.99 -39.59
N ASP A 584 20.52 -8.04 -40.16
CA ASP A 584 21.92 -8.06 -40.56
C ASP A 584 22.23 -9.30 -41.40
N THR A 585 22.29 -9.14 -42.72
CA THR A 585 23.32 -9.74 -43.62
C THR A 585 23.05 -9.31 -45.06
N LEU A 586 23.66 -8.20 -45.46
CA LEU A 586 24.05 -7.99 -46.85
C LEU A 586 25.23 -8.93 -47.15
N THR A 587 25.01 -9.97 -47.95
CA THR A 587 26.02 -10.49 -48.90
C THR A 587 25.40 -11.51 -49.86
N ARG A 588 25.36 -11.09 -51.14
CA ARG A 588 25.17 -11.81 -52.41
C ARG A 588 23.83 -12.46 -52.73
#